data_AF-A0A6M1M1K4-F1
#
_entry.id   AF-A0A6M1M1K4-F1
#
_cell.length_a   1.000
_cell.length_b   1.000
_cell.length_c   1.000
_cell.angle_alpha   90.00
_cell.angle_beta   90.00
_cell.angle_gamma   90.00
#
_symmetry.space_group_name_H-M   'P 1'
#
loop_
_entity.id
_entity.type
_entity.pdbx_description
1 polymer ?
#
loop_
_entity_poly.entity_id
_entity_poly.type
_entity_poly.pdbx_seq_one_letter_code
_entity_poly.pdbx_strand_id
1 'polypeptide(L)'
;MSEPFLYEFLYRGRPAGSAEAPAWHVVLGQHVTPPGASAAQFVASAALTPAQAEAAGFPLAAVLAGIDAAALAGRDAAVAEAEAAREERDAAVAERDDLAAQLAARAPAAGLPAVSDRQFFQALAEGGAIDPGEALAAVMTGTLPARIEVAVAALPSAEQFAARMLLSGATAFERGHPMVAQLGAALGYDDKALDALWAAAAAL
;
A
#
# COMPACT_ATOMS: atom_id res chain seq x y z
N MET A 1 -36.17 -13.10 34.96
CA MET A 1 -36.19 -11.69 34.50
C MET A 1 -34.78 -11.16 34.64
N SER A 2 -34.28 -10.37 33.68
CA SER A 2 -32.98 -9.71 33.83
C SER A 2 -33.06 -8.62 34.90
N GLU A 3 -31.94 -8.21 35.49
CA GLU A 3 -31.93 -7.05 36.38
C GLU A 3 -32.27 -5.78 35.58
N PRO A 4 -33.06 -4.85 36.15
CA PRO A 4 -33.32 -3.57 35.52
C PRO A 4 -32.01 -2.77 35.40
N PHE A 5 -31.86 -2.04 34.31
CA PHE A 5 -30.72 -1.15 34.06
C PHE A 5 -31.20 0.25 33.71
N LEU A 6 -30.33 1.25 33.88
CA LEU A 6 -30.62 2.62 33.45
C LEU A 6 -30.74 2.65 31.93
N TYR A 7 -31.94 2.92 31.43
CA TYR A 7 -32.21 3.03 29.99
C TYR A 7 -32.18 4.47 29.51
N GLU A 8 -32.79 5.37 30.29
CA GLU A 8 -32.80 6.80 29.99
C GLU A 8 -32.58 7.61 31.27
N PHE A 9 -31.80 8.68 31.16
CA PHE A 9 -31.68 9.70 32.19
C PHE A 9 -31.94 11.07 31.58
N LEU A 10 -32.93 11.79 32.11
CA LEU A 10 -33.26 13.13 31.67
C LEU A 10 -33.01 14.13 32.81
N TYR A 11 -32.05 15.02 32.59
CA TYR A 11 -31.81 16.16 33.47
C TYR A 11 -32.41 17.44 32.86
N ARG A 12 -33.28 18.11 33.62
CA ARG A 12 -33.87 19.40 33.25
C ARG A 12 -33.25 20.48 34.12
N GLY A 13 -32.20 21.11 33.59
CA GLY A 13 -31.56 22.26 34.20
C GLY A 13 -32.49 23.47 34.33
N ARG A 14 -32.01 24.47 35.06
CA ARG A 14 -32.66 25.78 35.20
C ARG A 14 -31.61 26.88 35.05
N PRO A 15 -31.98 28.04 34.45
CA PRO A 15 -31.08 29.17 34.36
C PRO A 15 -30.73 29.70 35.76
N ALA A 16 -29.56 30.33 35.88
CA ALA A 16 -29.13 30.95 37.13
C ALA A 16 -30.18 31.96 37.63
N GLY A 17 -30.52 31.92 38.92
CA GLY A 17 -31.53 32.78 39.54
C GLY A 17 -32.97 32.30 39.39
N SER A 18 -33.22 31.13 38.78
CA SER A 18 -34.56 30.53 38.78
C SER A 18 -34.98 30.11 40.19
N ALA A 19 -36.26 30.35 40.53
CA ALA A 19 -36.87 29.88 41.77
C ALA A 19 -37.27 28.39 41.72
N GLU A 20 -37.31 27.79 40.52
CA GLU A 20 -37.56 26.37 40.35
C GLU A 20 -36.25 25.58 40.52
N ALA A 21 -36.31 24.49 41.28
CA ALA A 21 -35.21 23.55 41.37
C ALA A 21 -35.07 22.75 40.05
N PRO A 22 -33.85 22.38 39.63
CA PRO A 22 -33.66 21.44 38.54
C PRO A 22 -34.32 20.10 38.85
N ALA A 23 -34.87 19.46 37.83
CA ALA A 23 -35.59 18.19 37.96
C ALA A 23 -34.89 17.11 37.15
N TRP A 24 -34.97 15.86 37.62
CA TRP A 24 -34.44 14.72 36.88
C TRP A 24 -35.37 13.52 36.98
N HIS A 25 -35.32 12.68 35.95
CA HIS A 25 -36.09 11.43 35.87
C HIS A 25 -35.21 10.34 35.28
N VAL A 26 -35.48 9.09 35.66
CA VAL A 26 -34.88 7.91 35.05
C VAL A 26 -35.97 7.04 34.44
N VAL A 27 -35.63 6.36 33.36
CA VAL A 27 -36.41 5.25 32.83
C VAL A 27 -35.54 4.01 32.96
N LEU A 28 -36.10 2.95 33.53
CA LEU A 28 -35.41 1.67 33.68
C LEU A 28 -35.81 0.74 32.53
N GLY A 29 -34.81 0.13 31.91
CA GLY A 29 -34.97 -0.90 30.89
C GLY A 29 -34.81 -2.28 31.50
N GLN A 30 -35.54 -3.25 30.98
CA GLN A 30 -35.43 -4.64 31.39
C GLN A 30 -35.77 -5.56 30.23
N HIS A 31 -35.04 -6.66 30.11
CA HIS A 31 -35.43 -7.76 29.23
C HIS A 31 -36.23 -8.80 30.02
N VAL A 32 -37.47 -9.04 29.59
CA VAL A 32 -38.39 -10.01 30.18
C VAL A 32 -38.81 -11.03 29.13
N THR A 33 -39.04 -12.27 29.51
CA THR A 33 -39.61 -13.29 28.62
C THR A 33 -41.04 -13.56 29.09
N PRO A 34 -42.06 -13.00 28.43
CA PRO A 34 -43.45 -13.24 28.80
C PRO A 34 -43.84 -14.72 28.65
N PRO A 35 -44.86 -15.19 29.38
CA PRO A 35 -45.39 -16.53 29.19
C PRO A 35 -45.81 -16.76 27.73
N GLY A 36 -45.26 -17.81 27.10
CA GLY A 36 -45.53 -18.15 25.70
C GLY A 36 -44.67 -17.42 24.66
N ALA A 37 -43.78 -16.52 25.05
CA ALA A 37 -42.83 -15.88 24.14
C ALA A 37 -41.63 -16.80 23.84
N SER A 38 -41.18 -16.81 22.58
CA SER A 38 -40.00 -17.57 22.13
C SER A 38 -38.66 -16.88 22.41
N ALA A 39 -38.68 -15.58 22.73
CA ALA A 39 -37.49 -14.78 23.00
C ALA A 39 -37.78 -13.69 24.05
N ALA A 40 -36.72 -13.18 24.67
CA ALA A 40 -36.81 -12.05 25.58
C ALA A 40 -37.20 -10.76 24.84
N GLN A 41 -38.03 -9.95 25.46
CA GLN A 41 -38.53 -8.68 24.97
C GLN A 41 -38.05 -7.55 25.87
N PHE A 42 -37.68 -6.43 25.28
CA PHE A 42 -37.35 -5.21 26.01
C PHE A 42 -38.62 -4.53 26.51
N VAL A 43 -38.63 -4.15 27.78
CA VAL A 43 -39.68 -3.36 28.42
C VAL A 43 -39.02 -2.20 29.17
N ALA A 44 -39.61 -1.02 29.04
CA ALA A 44 -39.19 0.19 29.75
C ALA A 44 -40.24 0.57 30.81
N SER A 45 -39.77 1.10 31.94
CA SER A 45 -40.65 1.68 32.95
C SER A 45 -41.26 3.00 32.47
N ALA A 46 -42.23 3.53 33.22
CA ALA A 46 -42.54 4.95 33.15
C ALA A 46 -41.35 5.77 33.70
N ALA A 47 -41.32 7.08 33.41
CA ALA A 47 -40.37 8.00 34.01
C ALA A 47 -40.54 8.01 35.54
N LEU A 48 -39.50 7.59 36.26
CA LEU A 48 -39.49 7.56 37.72
C LEU A 48 -39.13 8.94 38.27
N THR A 49 -39.83 9.34 39.32
CA THR A 49 -39.43 10.48 40.16
C THR A 49 -38.12 10.16 40.90
N PRO A 50 -37.39 11.18 41.39
CA PRO A 50 -36.18 10.98 42.18
C PRO A 50 -36.32 9.94 43.31
N ALA A 51 -37.38 10.04 44.12
CA ALA A 51 -37.61 9.12 45.23
C ALA A 51 -37.90 7.68 44.77
N GLN A 52 -38.61 7.51 43.64
CA GLN A 52 -38.84 6.18 43.06
C GLN A 52 -37.56 5.57 42.47
N ALA A 53 -36.71 6.39 41.86
CA ALA A 53 -35.43 5.97 41.34
C ALA A 53 -34.49 5.51 42.47
N GLU A 54 -34.41 6.28 43.56
CA GLU A 54 -33.64 5.92 44.76
C GLU A 54 -34.13 4.60 45.36
N ALA A 55 -35.45 4.45 45.53
CA ALA A 55 -36.05 3.21 46.03
C ALA A 55 -35.79 2.01 45.11
N ALA A 56 -35.63 2.24 43.80
CA ALA A 56 -35.27 1.22 42.82
C ALA A 56 -33.75 0.95 42.73
N GLY A 57 -32.93 1.62 43.55
CA GLY A 57 -31.46 1.43 43.56
C GLY A 57 -30.68 2.32 42.57
N PHE A 58 -31.32 3.34 42.00
CA PHE A 58 -30.73 4.28 41.05
C PHE A 58 -30.71 5.72 41.62
N PRO A 59 -30.03 5.99 42.75
CA PRO A 59 -29.86 7.35 43.24
C PRO A 59 -29.04 8.17 42.24
N LEU A 60 -29.28 9.48 42.19
CA LEU A 60 -28.62 10.39 41.23
C LEU A 60 -27.08 10.23 41.24
N ALA A 61 -26.47 10.10 42.41
CA ALA A 61 -25.02 9.92 42.53
C ALA A 61 -24.52 8.65 41.84
N ALA A 62 -25.26 7.54 41.96
CA ALA A 62 -24.89 6.28 41.30
C ALA A 62 -25.12 6.36 39.78
N VAL A 63 -26.19 7.03 39.35
CA VAL A 63 -26.47 7.27 37.92
C VAL A 63 -25.33 8.06 37.28
N LEU A 64 -24.93 9.19 37.89
CA LEU A 64 -23.84 10.01 37.38
C LEU A 64 -22.51 9.26 37.39
N ALA A 65 -22.19 8.56 38.49
CA ALA A 65 -20.97 7.76 38.57
C ALA A 65 -20.92 6.65 37.51
N GLY A 66 -22.06 6.01 37.22
CA GLY A 66 -22.17 5.00 36.16
C GLY A 66 -21.97 5.60 34.77
N ILE A 67 -22.55 6.78 34.50
CA ILE A 67 -22.36 7.51 33.23
C ILE A 67 -20.88 7.90 33.07
N ASP A 68 -20.27 8.46 34.10
CA ASP A 68 -18.85 8.87 34.08
C ASP A 68 -17.93 7.67 33.87
N ALA A 69 -18.18 6.56 34.57
CA ALA A 69 -17.43 5.33 34.41
C ALA A 69 -17.55 4.76 32.98
N ALA A 70 -18.75 4.74 32.41
CA ALA A 70 -18.99 4.29 31.05
C ALA A 70 -18.30 5.20 30.02
N ALA A 71 -18.33 6.52 30.22
CA ALA A 71 -17.65 7.48 29.36
C ALA A 71 -16.13 7.31 29.40
N LEU A 72 -15.55 7.10 30.59
CA LEU A 72 -14.12 6.84 30.77
C LEU A 72 -13.71 5.51 30.12
N ALA A 73 -14.48 4.43 30.33
CA ALA A 73 -14.23 3.15 29.69
C ALA A 73 -14.30 3.25 28.16
N GLY A 74 -15.28 3.98 27.62
CA GLY A 74 -15.40 4.24 26.18
C GLY A 74 -14.22 5.03 25.62
N ARG A 75 -13.74 6.05 26.35
CA ARG A 75 -12.54 6.80 25.98
C ARG A 75 -11.31 5.89 25.97
N ASP A 76 -11.12 5.08 27.00
CA ASP A 76 -9.94 4.24 27.14
C ASP A 76 -9.92 3.15 26.05
N ALA A 77 -11.08 2.57 25.70
CA ALA A 77 -11.22 1.68 24.55
C ALA A 77 -10.87 2.37 23.22
N ALA A 78 -11.39 3.58 22.98
CA ALA A 78 -11.10 4.33 21.77
C ALA A 78 -9.60 4.70 21.65
N VAL A 79 -8.94 4.99 22.77
CA VAL A 79 -7.49 5.23 22.80
C VAL A 79 -6.72 3.96 22.43
N ALA A 80 -7.08 2.81 23.01
CA ALA A 80 -6.44 1.54 22.69
C ALA A 80 -6.63 1.14 21.20
N GLU A 81 -7.84 1.32 20.65
CA GLU A 81 -8.10 1.10 19.22
C GLU A 81 -7.26 2.03 18.33
N ALA A 82 -7.14 3.31 18.71
CA ALA A 82 -6.35 4.28 17.97
C ALA A 82 -4.84 3.98 18.02
N GLU A 83 -4.34 3.43 19.14
CA GLU A 83 -2.96 2.98 19.27
C GLU A 83 -2.69 1.77 18.37
N ALA A 84 -3.55 0.74 18.41
CA ALA A 84 -3.44 -0.43 17.54
C ALA A 84 -3.47 -0.04 16.04
N ALA A 85 -4.38 0.85 15.65
CA ALA A 85 -4.46 1.33 14.26
C ALA A 85 -3.20 2.12 13.82
N ARG A 86 -2.53 2.82 14.75
CA ARG A 86 -1.26 3.51 14.44
C ARG A 86 -0.13 2.51 14.24
N GLU A 87 -0.04 1.48 15.07
CA GLU A 87 0.95 0.41 14.93
C GLU A 87 0.80 -0.32 13.59
N GLU A 88 -0.43 -0.69 13.21
CA GLU A 88 -0.72 -1.31 11.91
C GLU A 88 -0.32 -0.41 10.74
N ARG A 89 -0.68 0.88 10.80
CA ARG A 89 -0.30 1.86 9.77
C ARG A 89 1.21 1.97 9.65
N ASP A 90 1.92 2.07 10.77
CA ASP A 90 3.36 2.26 10.77
C ASP A 90 4.08 1.02 10.21
N ALA A 91 3.58 -0.19 10.52
CA ALA A 91 4.05 -1.43 9.91
C ALA A 91 3.80 -1.46 8.38
N ALA A 92 2.61 -1.07 7.94
CA ALA A 92 2.26 -1.02 6.51
C ALA A 92 3.10 0.02 5.74
N VAL A 93 3.43 1.15 6.38
CA VAL A 93 4.33 2.16 5.82
C VAL A 93 5.74 1.59 5.65
N ALA A 94 6.26 0.89 6.65
CA ALA A 94 7.58 0.24 6.56
C ALA A 94 7.62 -0.79 5.43
N GLU A 95 6.61 -1.66 5.33
CA GLU A 95 6.52 -2.66 4.25
C GLU A 95 6.45 -2.00 2.87
N ARG A 96 5.64 -0.95 2.73
CA ARG A 96 5.55 -0.17 1.49
C ARG A 96 6.90 0.41 1.10
N ASP A 97 7.62 0.99 2.07
CA ASP A 97 8.91 1.64 1.80
C ASP A 97 9.98 0.60 1.42
N ASP A 98 9.99 -0.57 2.05
CA ASP A 98 10.84 -1.70 1.68
C ASP A 98 10.53 -2.21 0.26
N LEU A 99 9.25 -2.35 -0.09
CA LEU A 99 8.84 -2.74 -1.44
C LEU A 99 9.21 -1.68 -2.47
N ALA A 100 9.06 -0.40 -2.15
CA ALA A 100 9.48 0.70 -3.02
C ALA A 100 10.99 0.69 -3.25
N ALA A 101 11.79 0.42 -2.22
CA ALA A 101 13.24 0.27 -2.35
C ALA A 101 13.63 -0.93 -3.20
N GLN A 102 12.96 -2.08 -3.02
CA GLN A 102 13.18 -3.27 -3.85
C GLN A 102 12.80 -3.04 -5.32
N LEU A 103 11.70 -2.32 -5.58
CA LEU A 103 11.29 -1.94 -6.92
C LEU A 103 12.29 -0.98 -7.56
N ALA A 104 12.75 0.04 -6.83
CA ALA A 104 13.77 0.96 -7.31
C ALA A 104 15.09 0.23 -7.63
N ALA A 105 15.49 -0.73 -6.81
CA ALA A 105 16.68 -1.55 -7.07
C ALA A 105 16.54 -2.49 -8.28
N ARG A 106 15.30 -2.84 -8.66
CA ARG A 106 15.02 -3.73 -9.79
C ARG A 106 14.65 -3.02 -11.08
N ALA A 107 14.36 -1.73 -11.04
CA ALA A 107 14.11 -0.94 -12.23
C ALA A 107 15.41 -0.79 -13.03
N PRO A 108 15.50 -1.26 -14.29
CA PRO A 108 16.62 -0.91 -15.14
C PRO A 108 16.65 0.62 -15.32
N ALA A 109 17.83 1.21 -15.54
CA ALA A 109 18.02 2.63 -15.78
C ALA A 109 17.21 3.11 -17.00
N ALA A 110 15.91 3.34 -16.80
CA ALA A 110 14.97 3.81 -17.79
C ALA A 110 15.14 5.32 -17.92
N GLY A 111 15.87 5.74 -18.93
CA GLY A 111 16.10 7.17 -19.19
C GLY A 111 16.83 7.47 -20.49
N LEU A 112 17.55 6.50 -21.07
CA LEU A 112 18.22 6.69 -22.35
C LEU A 112 17.26 6.39 -23.51
N PRO A 113 17.23 7.24 -24.56
CA PRO A 113 16.36 7.03 -25.70
C PRO A 113 16.72 5.72 -26.41
N ALA A 114 15.73 5.12 -27.09
CA ALA A 114 15.99 4.02 -27.99
C ALA A 114 16.94 4.50 -29.11
N VAL A 115 17.95 3.70 -29.42
CA VAL A 115 18.90 3.99 -30.49
C VAL A 115 18.59 3.12 -31.68
N SER A 116 18.66 3.65 -32.89
CA SER A 116 18.49 2.86 -34.12
C SER A 116 19.59 1.79 -34.25
N ASP A 117 19.34 0.79 -35.10
CA ASP A 117 20.31 -0.22 -35.50
C ASP A 117 21.65 0.38 -35.96
N ARG A 118 21.57 1.39 -36.82
CA ARG A 118 22.71 2.13 -37.34
C ARG A 118 23.49 2.81 -36.22
N GLN A 119 22.81 3.56 -35.35
CA GLN A 119 23.45 4.27 -34.23
C GLN A 119 24.15 3.28 -33.28
N PHE A 120 23.52 2.14 -33.00
CA PHE A 120 24.07 1.11 -32.13
C PHE A 120 25.37 0.50 -32.70
N PHE A 121 25.34 -0.01 -33.93
CA PHE A 121 26.52 -0.63 -34.54
C PHE A 121 27.62 0.39 -34.86
N GLN A 122 27.26 1.62 -35.24
CA GLN A 122 28.24 2.68 -35.44
C GLN A 122 28.96 3.04 -34.13
N ALA A 123 28.24 3.21 -33.02
CA ALA A 123 28.84 3.51 -31.72
C ALA A 123 29.75 2.37 -31.22
N LEU A 124 29.39 1.10 -31.48
CA LEU A 124 30.26 -0.03 -31.17
C LEU A 124 31.57 0.00 -31.98
N ALA A 125 31.52 0.38 -33.25
CA ALA A 125 32.72 0.52 -34.08
C ALA A 125 33.59 1.70 -33.65
N GLU A 126 32.99 2.86 -33.38
CA GLU A 126 33.70 4.04 -32.87
C GLU A 126 34.33 3.79 -31.50
N GLY A 127 33.68 2.97 -30.65
CA GLY A 127 34.21 2.48 -29.39
C GLY A 127 35.27 1.37 -29.52
N GLY A 128 35.57 0.89 -30.73
CA GLY A 128 36.55 -0.17 -31.00
C GLY A 128 36.12 -1.57 -30.55
N ALA A 129 34.84 -1.79 -30.30
CA ALA A 129 34.30 -3.06 -29.86
C ALA A 129 34.18 -4.08 -31.00
N ILE A 130 33.91 -3.58 -32.21
CA ILE A 130 33.80 -4.31 -33.48
C ILE A 130 34.52 -3.53 -34.59
N ASP A 131 34.85 -4.21 -35.68
CA ASP A 131 35.45 -3.53 -36.84
C ASP A 131 34.42 -2.68 -37.61
N PRO A 132 34.78 -1.53 -38.20
CA PRO A 132 33.86 -0.72 -39.01
C PRO A 132 33.22 -1.49 -40.18
N GLY A 133 33.92 -2.44 -40.79
CA GLY A 133 33.39 -3.31 -41.83
C GLY A 133 32.32 -4.28 -41.29
N GLU A 134 32.51 -4.79 -40.07
CA GLU A 134 31.49 -5.61 -39.39
C GLU A 134 30.25 -4.78 -39.04
N ALA A 135 30.43 -3.54 -38.58
CA ALA A 135 29.31 -2.64 -38.30
C ALA A 135 28.48 -2.33 -39.56
N LEU A 136 29.15 -2.09 -40.70
CA LEU A 136 28.48 -1.90 -41.98
C LEU A 136 27.73 -3.16 -42.43
N ALA A 137 28.35 -4.35 -42.31
CA ALA A 137 27.69 -5.62 -42.64
C ALA A 137 26.47 -5.88 -41.74
N ALA A 138 26.55 -5.54 -40.46
CA ALA A 138 25.43 -5.67 -39.54
C ALA A 138 24.24 -4.81 -39.97
N VAL A 139 24.47 -3.55 -40.33
CA VAL A 139 23.40 -2.63 -40.74
C VAL A 139 22.88 -2.94 -42.15
N MET A 140 23.76 -3.29 -43.10
CA MET A 140 23.37 -3.48 -44.50
C MET A 140 22.73 -4.85 -44.78
N THR A 141 23.24 -5.91 -44.15
CA THR A 141 22.85 -7.29 -44.45
C THR A 141 22.34 -8.06 -43.25
N GLY A 142 22.26 -7.44 -42.06
CA GLY A 142 21.87 -8.11 -40.82
C GLY A 142 22.90 -9.13 -40.33
N THR A 143 24.15 -9.05 -40.81
CA THR A 143 25.21 -10.00 -40.44
C THR A 143 25.79 -9.62 -39.09
N LEU A 144 25.59 -10.47 -38.07
CA LEU A 144 26.10 -10.22 -36.73
C LEU A 144 27.65 -10.19 -36.72
N PRO A 145 28.27 -9.18 -36.10
CA PRO A 145 29.71 -9.13 -35.86
C PRO A 145 30.21 -10.34 -35.07
N ALA A 146 31.43 -10.80 -35.33
CA ALA A 146 31.93 -12.05 -34.75
C ALA A 146 31.92 -12.02 -33.21
N ARG A 147 32.24 -10.87 -32.61
CA ARG A 147 32.23 -10.70 -31.16
C ARG A 147 30.84 -10.85 -30.55
N ILE A 148 29.81 -10.34 -31.22
CA ILE A 148 28.41 -10.46 -30.79
C ILE A 148 27.94 -11.90 -30.97
N GLU A 149 28.33 -12.56 -32.05
CA GLU A 149 28.01 -13.97 -32.30
C GLU A 149 28.59 -14.88 -31.20
N VAL A 150 29.81 -14.62 -30.74
CA VAL A 150 30.43 -15.31 -29.60
C VAL A 150 29.63 -15.10 -28.32
N ALA A 151 29.19 -13.88 -28.05
CA ALA A 151 28.38 -13.56 -26.87
C ALA A 151 27.01 -14.27 -26.92
N VAL A 152 26.36 -14.31 -28.08
CA VAL A 152 25.10 -15.04 -28.27
C VAL A 152 25.30 -16.55 -28.11
N ALA A 153 26.42 -17.10 -28.58
CA ALA A 153 26.76 -18.51 -28.41
C ALA A 153 26.98 -18.92 -26.94
N ALA A 154 27.32 -17.96 -26.06
CA ALA A 154 27.47 -18.20 -24.63
C ALA A 154 26.13 -18.25 -23.87
N LEU A 155 25.02 -17.81 -24.49
CA LEU A 155 23.69 -17.91 -23.91
C LEU A 155 23.19 -19.38 -23.88
N PRO A 156 22.23 -19.72 -23.00
CA PRO A 156 21.57 -21.02 -23.03
C PRO A 156 21.02 -21.35 -24.42
N SER A 157 21.15 -22.60 -24.85
CA SER A 157 20.80 -23.03 -26.22
C SER A 157 19.38 -22.64 -26.65
N ALA A 158 18.43 -22.66 -25.72
CA ALA A 158 17.04 -22.27 -25.95
C ALA A 158 16.86 -20.77 -26.31
N GLU A 159 17.77 -19.91 -25.87
CA GLU A 159 17.67 -18.45 -26.01
C GLU A 159 18.44 -17.91 -27.22
N GLN A 160 19.42 -18.67 -27.73
CA GLN A 160 20.32 -18.18 -28.78
C GLN A 160 19.61 -17.85 -30.10
N PHE A 161 18.58 -18.62 -30.48
CA PHE A 161 17.84 -18.35 -31.72
C PHE A 161 17.06 -17.04 -31.62
N ALA A 162 16.35 -16.82 -30.52
CA ALA A 162 15.62 -15.59 -30.27
C ALA A 162 16.55 -14.38 -30.21
N ALA A 163 17.72 -14.53 -29.56
CA ALA A 163 18.74 -13.49 -29.51
C ALA A 163 19.26 -13.10 -30.91
N ARG A 164 19.61 -14.08 -31.75
CA ARG A 164 20.04 -13.81 -33.14
C ARG A 164 18.97 -13.10 -33.94
N MET A 165 17.73 -13.61 -33.89
CA MET A 165 16.61 -13.03 -34.64
C MET A 165 16.31 -11.59 -34.23
N LEU A 166 16.40 -11.30 -32.93
CA LEU A 166 16.24 -9.94 -32.42
C LEU A 166 17.40 -9.05 -32.88
N LEU A 167 18.65 -9.48 -32.75
CA LEU A 167 19.82 -8.67 -33.11
C LEU A 167 19.92 -8.40 -34.61
N SER A 168 19.53 -9.35 -35.47
CA SER A 168 19.56 -9.18 -36.93
C SER A 168 18.36 -8.42 -37.48
N GLY A 169 17.23 -8.39 -36.74
CA GLY A 169 15.96 -7.82 -37.21
C GLY A 169 15.52 -6.56 -36.47
N ALA A 170 16.18 -6.18 -35.38
CA ALA A 170 15.86 -4.98 -34.63
C ALA A 170 16.19 -3.72 -35.43
N THR A 171 15.21 -2.83 -35.54
CA THR A 171 15.39 -1.48 -36.12
C THR A 171 15.71 -0.45 -35.05
N ALA A 172 15.46 -0.77 -33.78
CA ALA A 172 15.78 0.05 -32.62
C ALA A 172 16.13 -0.84 -31.42
N PHE A 173 17.05 -0.33 -30.58
CA PHE A 173 17.55 -0.97 -29.38
C PHE A 173 17.25 -0.10 -28.16
N GLU A 174 16.45 -0.65 -27.24
CA GLU A 174 16.11 -0.01 -25.97
C GLU A 174 17.09 -0.42 -24.87
N ARG A 175 17.68 0.55 -24.19
CA ARG A 175 18.65 0.30 -23.11
C ARG A 175 18.09 -0.59 -22.00
N GLY A 176 16.80 -0.42 -21.70
CA GLY A 176 16.07 -1.15 -20.68
C GLY A 176 15.67 -2.58 -21.08
N HIS A 177 15.91 -2.99 -22.33
CA HIS A 177 15.53 -4.33 -22.78
C HIS A 177 16.43 -5.39 -22.12
N PRO A 178 15.89 -6.47 -21.51
CA PRO A 178 16.66 -7.48 -20.77
C PRO A 178 17.82 -8.10 -21.57
N MET A 179 17.63 -8.28 -22.87
CA MET A 179 18.66 -8.79 -23.79
C MET A 179 19.90 -7.88 -23.87
N VAL A 180 19.74 -6.55 -23.76
CA VAL A 180 20.87 -5.61 -23.82
C VAL A 180 21.77 -5.79 -22.61
N ALA A 181 21.20 -5.97 -21.41
CA ALA A 181 21.96 -6.23 -20.21
C ALA A 181 22.71 -7.58 -20.28
N GLN A 182 22.04 -8.63 -20.77
CA GLN A 182 22.65 -9.95 -20.95
C GLN A 182 23.80 -9.93 -21.97
N LEU A 183 23.57 -9.32 -23.14
CA LEU A 183 24.57 -9.21 -24.20
C LEU A 183 25.74 -8.30 -23.77
N GLY A 184 25.45 -7.19 -23.11
CA GLY A 184 26.46 -6.30 -22.55
C GLY A 184 27.38 -7.02 -21.58
N ALA A 185 26.83 -7.77 -20.63
CA ALA A 185 27.62 -8.59 -19.70
C ALA A 185 28.48 -9.62 -20.43
N ALA A 186 27.94 -10.30 -21.45
CA ALA A 186 28.69 -11.26 -22.26
C ALA A 186 29.81 -10.63 -23.10
N LEU A 187 29.64 -9.37 -23.51
CA LEU A 187 30.64 -8.58 -24.22
C LEU A 187 31.67 -7.91 -23.29
N GLY A 188 31.44 -7.95 -21.97
CA GLY A 188 32.28 -7.35 -20.94
C GLY A 188 31.94 -5.90 -20.59
N TYR A 189 30.75 -5.42 -20.97
CA TYR A 189 30.22 -4.12 -20.56
C TYR A 189 29.48 -4.24 -19.21
N ASP A 190 29.81 -3.35 -18.28
CA ASP A 190 28.97 -3.11 -17.11
C ASP A 190 27.83 -2.13 -17.44
N ASP A 191 26.91 -1.95 -16.50
CA ASP A 191 25.70 -1.13 -16.69
C ASP A 191 26.06 0.33 -17.05
N LYS A 192 27.13 0.86 -16.46
CA LYS A 192 27.63 2.21 -16.71
C LYS A 192 28.24 2.35 -18.11
N ALA A 193 28.99 1.34 -18.57
CA ALA A 193 29.59 1.32 -19.89
C ALA A 193 28.52 1.19 -20.98
N LEU A 194 27.44 0.42 -20.73
CA LEU A 194 26.27 0.38 -21.61
C LEU A 194 25.54 1.73 -21.66
N ASP A 195 25.38 2.41 -20.51
CA ASP A 195 24.77 3.74 -20.49
C ASP A 195 25.58 4.77 -21.28
N ALA A 196 26.91 4.73 -21.14
CA ALA A 196 27.80 5.57 -21.92
C ALA A 196 27.73 5.26 -23.42
N LEU A 197 27.65 3.98 -23.80
CA LEU A 197 27.47 3.55 -25.18
C LEU A 197 26.14 4.07 -25.75
N TRP A 198 25.04 3.96 -25.01
CA TRP A 198 23.73 4.45 -25.44
C TRP A 198 23.70 5.97 -25.57
N ALA A 199 24.31 6.69 -24.63
CA ALA A 199 24.40 8.15 -24.70
C ALA A 199 25.23 8.61 -25.92
N ALA A 200 26.32 7.92 -26.23
CA ALA A 200 27.13 8.18 -27.42
C ALA A 200 26.37 7.85 -28.71
N ALA A 201 25.73 6.68 -28.77
CA ALA A 201 24.93 6.25 -29.92
C ALA A 201 23.76 7.20 -30.23
N ALA A 202 23.09 7.70 -29.19
CA ALA A 202 21.98 8.65 -29.34
C ALA A 202 22.41 10.02 -29.89
N ALA A 203 23.71 10.34 -29.86
CA ALA A 203 24.26 11.59 -30.39
C ALA A 203 24.69 11.50 -31.87
N LEU A 204 24.62 10.31 -32.49
CA LEU A 204 24.94 10.04 -33.90
C LEU A 204 23.72 10.16 -34.82
#